data_AF-A0A7W0LB88-F1
#
_entry.id   AF-A0A7W0LB88-F1
#
_cell.length_a   1.000
_cell.length_b   1.000
_cell.length_c   1.000
_cell.angle_alpha   90.00
_cell.angle_beta   90.00
_cell.angle_gamma   90.00
#
_symmetry.space_group_name_H-M   'P 1'
#
loop_
_entity.id
_entity.type
_entity.pdbx_description
1 polymer ?
#
loop_
_entity_poly.entity_id
_entity_poly.type
_entity_poly.pdbx_seq_one_letter_code
_entity_poly.pdbx_strand_id
1 'polypeptide(L)'
;MPREAQDLLDPVGEPAGPGGAGPLIDRSTDQPGLTRRAALVTAGAAVVGVGGLAADRQLGSGSTVAESTARSGLTVLDPEAVLHLVRRATFGLTHVLLNDVRKRGPENWLDDQLHPDRIDDPIAAVIDTCYPLLAGTAAQLQAAIPVDDPLRASWQLIEAAIARQVWSRRQLAEVMIDFWSNHFNVTTPMGPTRTTKSVEDRTVIRRHALGRFEDLLVADAKSPAMLVHLG
;
A
#
# COMPACT_ATOMS: atom_id res chain seq x y z
N MET A 1 0.83 65.99 -28.37
CA MET A 1 -0.26 65.32 -27.63
C MET A 1 -0.36 63.90 -28.14
N PRO A 2 -0.51 62.86 -27.30
CA PRO A 2 -0.08 62.74 -25.89
C PRO A 2 0.64 61.37 -25.65
N ARG A 3 1.49 61.16 -24.63
CA ARG A 3 1.23 61.02 -23.17
C ARG A 3 0.27 59.87 -22.81
N GLU A 4 0.78 58.64 -22.77
CA GLU A 4 0.17 57.52 -22.03
C GLU A 4 1.28 56.59 -21.50
N ALA A 5 1.88 56.93 -20.36
CA ALA A 5 2.79 56.03 -19.63
C ALA A 5 2.99 56.41 -18.13
N GLN A 6 2.11 57.19 -17.51
CA GLN A 6 2.37 57.73 -16.16
C GLN A 6 1.15 57.79 -15.21
N ASP A 7 0.10 56.98 -15.40
CA ASP A 7 -1.08 57.00 -14.51
C ASP A 7 -1.38 55.62 -13.91
N LEU A 8 -0.45 55.01 -13.15
CA LEU A 8 -0.85 53.89 -12.28
C LEU A 8 0.05 53.70 -11.04
N LEU A 9 0.50 54.80 -10.45
CA LEU A 9 1.16 54.83 -9.14
C LEU A 9 0.68 56.08 -8.38
N ASP A 10 -0.43 55.95 -7.65
CA ASP A 10 -0.57 56.48 -6.28
C ASP A 10 -1.94 56.10 -5.64
N PRO A 11 -2.03 56.06 -4.29
CA PRO A 11 -2.91 55.15 -3.55
C PRO A 11 -4.28 55.73 -3.19
N VAL A 12 -5.33 54.91 -3.30
CA VAL A 12 -6.69 55.23 -2.84
C VAL A 12 -6.90 54.77 -1.40
N GLY A 13 -7.03 55.75 -0.51
CA GLY A 13 -8.02 55.87 0.57
C GLY A 13 -8.43 54.64 1.40
N GLU A 14 -8.08 54.71 2.68
CA GLU A 14 -8.66 53.97 3.81
C GLU A 14 -10.19 54.20 3.95
N PRO A 15 -10.95 53.19 4.41
CA PRO A 15 -12.04 53.48 5.35
C PRO A 15 -11.97 52.67 6.65
N ALA A 16 -12.32 53.34 7.74
CA ALA A 16 -12.22 52.92 9.13
C ALA A 16 -13.31 51.95 9.62
N GLY A 17 -12.87 50.89 10.33
CA GLY A 17 -13.46 50.20 11.52
C GLY A 17 -14.87 49.53 11.42
N PRO A 18 -15.28 48.65 12.37
CA PRO A 18 -14.70 48.40 13.70
C PRO A 18 -14.56 46.91 14.15
N GLY A 19 -13.74 46.69 15.19
CA GLY A 19 -14.05 45.77 16.29
C GLY A 19 -13.84 44.26 16.10
N GLY A 20 -12.90 43.68 16.87
CA GLY A 20 -12.88 42.23 17.12
C GLY A 20 -11.52 41.58 17.36
N ALA A 21 -10.61 42.22 18.09
CA ALA A 21 -9.39 41.55 18.56
C ALA A 21 -9.75 40.59 19.70
N GLY A 22 -10.02 39.33 19.37
CA GLY A 22 -10.04 38.22 20.33
C GLY A 22 -8.60 37.90 20.78
N PRO A 23 -8.36 37.61 22.06
CA PRO A 23 -6.99 37.44 22.56
C PRO A 23 -6.33 36.18 22.00
N LEU A 24 -5.06 36.32 21.57
CA LEU A 24 -4.14 35.20 21.40
C LEU A 24 -4.06 34.44 22.72
N ILE A 25 -4.49 33.18 22.71
CA ILE A 25 -4.29 32.27 23.84
C ILE A 25 -2.81 31.91 23.88
N ASP A 26 -2.10 32.54 24.79
CA ASP A 26 -0.82 32.08 25.33
C ASP A 26 -1.01 30.69 25.95
N ARG A 27 -0.38 29.67 25.37
CA ARG A 27 -0.29 28.33 25.96
C ARG A 27 1.02 28.16 26.70
N SER A 28 1.27 29.01 27.69
CA SER A 28 2.19 28.72 28.78
C SER A 28 1.43 28.01 29.91
N THR A 29 1.23 26.69 29.76
CA THR A 29 0.90 25.84 30.91
C THR A 29 1.87 24.68 30.96
N ASP A 30 2.77 24.80 31.92
CA ASP A 30 3.59 23.79 32.56
C ASP A 30 2.86 22.43 32.64
N GLN A 31 3.34 21.45 31.86
CA GLN A 31 2.89 20.07 31.93
C GLN A 31 3.97 19.27 32.67
N PRO A 32 3.74 18.80 33.91
CA PRO A 32 4.67 17.93 34.59
C PRO A 32 4.79 16.60 33.84
N GLY A 33 6.00 16.28 33.39
CA GLY A 33 6.31 15.10 32.58
C GLY A 33 5.93 13.79 33.25
N LEU A 34 4.89 13.12 32.73
CA LEU A 34 4.60 11.74 33.03
C LEU A 34 5.57 10.83 32.26
N THR A 35 6.67 10.51 32.94
CA THR A 35 7.71 9.58 32.48
C THR A 35 7.15 8.16 32.37
N ARG A 36 7.55 7.43 31.33
CA ARG A 36 7.12 6.07 30.89
C ARG A 36 7.37 4.92 31.90
N ARG A 37 7.20 5.12 33.20
CA ARG A 37 7.57 4.13 34.24
C ARG A 37 6.51 3.86 35.31
N ALA A 38 5.25 4.20 35.07
CA ALA A 38 4.18 3.94 36.03
C ALA A 38 2.93 3.36 35.36
N ALA A 39 2.84 2.03 35.31
CA ALA A 39 1.58 1.29 35.28
C ALA A 39 1.86 -0.18 35.62
N LEU A 40 1.85 -0.49 36.91
CA LEU A 40 1.89 -1.84 37.44
C LEU A 40 0.80 -1.89 38.51
N VAL A 41 -0.37 -2.43 38.18
CA VAL A 41 -1.36 -2.89 39.16
C VAL A 41 -2.01 -4.18 38.66
N THR A 42 -2.01 -5.13 39.58
CA THR A 42 -2.30 -6.56 39.57
C THR A 42 -3.79 -6.91 39.60
N ALA A 43 -4.15 -8.04 38.97
CA ALA A 43 -5.19 -8.98 39.38
C ALA A 43 -4.79 -10.36 38.82
N GLY A 44 -4.76 -11.50 39.52
CA GLY A 44 -5.33 -11.89 40.80
C GLY A 44 -5.96 -13.28 40.62
N ALA A 45 -5.20 -14.37 40.81
CA ALA A 45 -5.73 -15.72 41.03
C ALA A 45 -4.65 -16.63 41.64
N ALA A 46 -4.65 -16.77 42.96
CA ALA A 46 -3.87 -17.78 43.67
C ALA A 46 -4.79 -18.97 43.99
N VAL A 47 -4.45 -20.15 43.48
CA VAL A 47 -5.03 -21.42 43.92
C VAL A 47 -4.13 -21.99 45.01
N VAL A 48 -4.67 -22.12 46.22
CA VAL A 48 -4.05 -22.83 47.33
C VAL A 48 -4.33 -24.34 47.14
N GLY A 49 -3.26 -25.13 47.01
CA GLY A 49 -3.31 -26.58 47.09
C GLY A 49 -2.14 -27.08 47.93
N VAL A 50 -2.42 -27.45 49.18
CA VAL A 50 -1.48 -28.10 50.11
C VAL A 50 -1.62 -29.61 49.96
N GLY A 51 -0.52 -30.33 49.77
CA GLY A 51 -0.46 -31.77 50.02
C GLY A 51 0.66 -32.53 49.30
N GLY A 52 1.63 -33.05 50.06
CA GLY A 52 2.39 -34.25 49.70
C GLY A 52 3.88 -34.06 49.40
N LEU A 53 4.70 -34.23 50.42
CA LEU A 53 6.13 -34.55 50.32
C LEU A 53 6.30 -35.97 49.76
N ALA A 54 6.97 -36.12 48.63
CA ALA A 54 7.77 -37.30 48.32
C ALA A 54 8.83 -36.90 47.28
N ALA A 55 10.08 -36.84 47.71
CA ALA A 55 11.23 -36.77 46.83
C ALA A 55 11.45 -38.17 46.25
N ASP A 56 11.52 -38.29 44.93
CA ASP A 56 12.46 -39.25 44.34
C ASP A 56 13.08 -38.67 43.07
N ARG A 57 14.40 -38.82 43.00
CA ARG A 57 15.27 -38.24 41.98
C ARG A 57 15.78 -39.44 41.17
N GLN A 58 15.31 -39.64 39.94
CA GLN A 58 16.19 -40.23 38.94
C GLN A 58 15.93 -39.71 37.53
N LEU A 59 17.04 -39.24 36.96
CA LEU A 59 17.28 -38.70 35.63
C LEU A 59 17.05 -39.75 34.53
N GLY A 60 16.60 -39.31 33.35
CA GLY A 60 16.95 -40.02 32.12
C GLY A 60 15.93 -39.99 30.98
N SER A 61 16.03 -38.95 30.15
CA SER A 61 16.04 -39.06 28.68
C SER A 61 14.75 -39.48 27.95
N GLY A 62 14.04 -38.46 27.45
CA GLY A 62 13.65 -38.42 26.03
C GLY A 62 12.23 -38.89 25.68
N SER A 63 11.20 -38.38 26.36
CA SER A 63 9.83 -38.51 25.85
C SER A 63 9.60 -37.53 24.71
N THR A 64 9.26 -38.11 23.57
CA THR A 64 8.90 -37.48 22.29
C THR A 64 7.86 -36.38 22.46
N VAL A 65 8.25 -35.14 22.16
CA VAL A 65 7.29 -34.13 21.69
C VAL A 65 7.33 -34.23 20.17
N ALA A 66 6.53 -35.15 19.64
CA ALA A 66 6.03 -34.98 18.29
C ALA A 66 5.19 -33.70 18.32
N GLU A 67 5.82 -32.59 17.97
CA GLU A 67 5.15 -31.32 17.77
C GLU A 67 4.29 -31.49 16.53
N SER A 68 3.11 -32.06 16.75
CA SER A 68 1.99 -31.98 15.83
C SER A 68 1.69 -30.51 15.72
N THR A 69 2.26 -29.86 14.70
CA THR A 69 1.81 -28.56 14.21
C THR A 69 0.43 -28.75 13.60
N ALA A 70 -0.54 -29.10 14.44
CA ALA A 70 -1.93 -28.88 14.14
C ALA A 70 -2.05 -27.38 13.93
N ARG A 71 -2.10 -26.95 12.66
CA ARG A 71 -2.48 -25.59 12.27
C ARG A 71 -3.89 -25.34 12.78
N SER A 72 -3.99 -24.95 14.03
CA SER A 72 -5.21 -24.48 14.68
C SER A 72 -4.92 -23.03 15.05
N GLY A 73 -5.04 -22.12 14.09
CA GLY A 73 -4.56 -20.75 14.24
C GLY A 73 -5.42 -19.65 13.64
N LEU A 74 -6.56 -19.97 13.05
CA LEU A 74 -7.56 -18.99 12.63
C LEU A 74 -8.92 -19.34 13.23
N THR A 75 -8.87 -19.70 14.51
CA THR A 75 -10.06 -19.79 15.36
C THR A 75 -10.60 -18.37 15.53
N VAL A 76 -11.47 -17.94 14.61
CA VAL A 76 -12.22 -16.67 14.63
C VAL A 76 -11.31 -15.46 14.79
N LEU A 77 -10.94 -14.80 13.68
CA LEU A 77 -10.26 -13.51 13.79
C LEU A 77 -11.09 -12.56 14.67
N ASP A 78 -10.46 -12.09 15.75
CA ASP A 78 -10.82 -10.88 16.48
C ASP A 78 -11.23 -9.79 15.46
N PRO A 79 -12.30 -9.00 15.69
CA PRO A 79 -12.57 -7.78 14.92
C PRO A 79 -11.32 -6.94 14.63
N GLU A 80 -10.34 -6.94 15.55
CA GLU A 80 -9.04 -6.30 15.37
C GLU A 80 -8.15 -7.01 14.33
N ALA A 81 -8.20 -8.33 14.24
CA ALA A 81 -7.43 -9.11 13.27
C ALA A 81 -7.99 -9.02 11.85
N VAL A 82 -9.31 -8.93 11.65
CA VAL A 82 -9.89 -8.60 10.33
C VAL A 82 -9.41 -7.21 9.88
N LEU A 83 -9.42 -6.25 10.81
CA LEU A 83 -8.94 -4.90 10.52
C LEU A 83 -7.44 -4.90 10.20
N HIS A 84 -6.64 -5.68 10.93
CA HIS A 84 -5.22 -5.85 10.67
C HIS A 84 -4.96 -6.43 9.27
N LEU A 85 -5.66 -7.50 8.91
CA LEU A 85 -5.57 -8.12 7.59
C LEU A 85 -5.84 -7.09 6.48
N VAL A 86 -6.98 -6.40 6.56
CA VAL A 86 -7.36 -5.44 5.51
C VAL A 86 -6.35 -4.30 5.40
N ARG A 87 -5.83 -3.78 6.52
CA ARG A 87 -4.80 -2.73 6.50
C ARG A 87 -3.48 -3.18 5.87
N ARG A 88 -3.16 -4.47 5.91
CA ARG A 88 -1.92 -5.02 5.36
C ARG A 88 -2.04 -5.50 3.92
N ALA A 89 -3.21 -6.00 3.55
CA ALA A 89 -3.45 -6.64 2.26
C ALA A 89 -4.08 -5.72 1.21
N THR A 90 -4.41 -4.46 1.56
CA THR A 90 -5.12 -3.53 0.66
C THR A 90 -4.61 -2.11 0.78
N PHE A 91 -4.88 -1.26 -0.22
CA PHE A 91 -4.54 0.17 -0.18
C PHE A 91 -5.53 1.02 0.61
N GLY A 92 -6.72 0.49 0.90
CA GLY A 92 -7.80 1.30 1.47
C GLY A 92 -8.82 0.48 2.23
N LEU A 93 -9.17 0.98 3.43
CA LEU A 93 -10.26 0.46 4.22
C LEU A 93 -11.58 1.05 3.74
N THR A 94 -12.46 0.23 3.16
CA THR A 94 -13.83 0.63 2.86
C THR A 94 -14.83 -0.21 3.65
N HIS A 95 -16.00 0.35 3.96
CA HIS A 95 -17.06 -0.39 4.64
C HIS A 95 -17.56 -1.58 3.81
N VAL A 96 -17.58 -1.43 2.48
CA VAL A 96 -17.95 -2.51 1.55
C VAL A 96 -16.97 -3.67 1.66
N LEU A 97 -15.67 -3.38 1.61
CA LEU A 97 -14.61 -4.38 1.75
C LEU A 97 -14.65 -5.07 3.12
N LEU A 98 -14.77 -4.31 4.21
CA LEU A 98 -14.87 -4.89 5.55
C LEU A 98 -16.05 -5.84 5.68
N ASN A 99 -17.21 -5.48 5.12
CA ASN A 99 -18.39 -6.33 5.14
C ASN A 99 -18.21 -7.58 4.28
N ASP A 100 -17.53 -7.47 3.13
CA ASP A 100 -17.20 -8.61 2.27
C ASP A 100 -16.27 -9.61 2.98
N VAL A 101 -15.18 -9.12 3.59
CA VAL A 101 -14.23 -9.95 4.35
C VAL A 101 -14.92 -10.63 5.54
N ARG A 102 -15.77 -9.92 6.28
CA ARG A 102 -16.54 -10.49 7.40
C ARG A 102 -17.53 -11.56 6.95
N LYS A 103 -18.18 -11.36 5.79
CA LYS A 103 -19.15 -12.31 5.24
C LYS A 103 -18.49 -13.59 4.71
N ARG A 104 -17.37 -13.48 3.99
CA ARG A 104 -16.63 -14.63 3.44
C ARG A 104 -15.81 -15.37 4.50
N GLY A 105 -15.40 -14.64 5.53
CA GLY A 105 -14.35 -15.07 6.44
C GLY A 105 -12.98 -14.63 5.91
N PRO A 106 -12.07 -14.20 6.78
CA PRO A 106 -10.79 -13.62 6.40
C PRO A 106 -9.84 -14.61 5.72
N GLU A 107 -9.83 -15.89 6.12
CA GLU A 107 -9.05 -16.93 5.43
C GLU A 107 -9.50 -17.12 4.00
N ASN A 108 -10.79 -17.36 3.79
CA ASN A 108 -11.35 -17.58 2.45
C ASN A 108 -11.15 -16.34 1.56
N TRP A 109 -11.31 -15.14 2.11
CA TRP A 109 -11.02 -13.92 1.38
C TRP A 109 -9.54 -13.81 1.00
N LEU A 110 -8.62 -14.16 1.91
CA LEU A 110 -7.19 -14.12 1.62
C LEU A 110 -6.79 -15.17 0.55
N ASP A 111 -7.35 -16.37 0.64
CA ASP A 111 -7.14 -17.43 -0.36
C ASP A 111 -7.65 -17.01 -1.73
N ASP A 112 -8.80 -16.32 -1.82
CA ASP A 112 -9.27 -15.71 -3.07
C ASP A 112 -8.24 -14.68 -3.62
N GLN A 113 -7.70 -13.82 -2.75
CA GLN A 113 -6.74 -12.78 -3.13
C GLN A 113 -5.39 -13.32 -3.63
N LEU A 114 -4.99 -14.51 -3.18
CA LEU A 114 -3.81 -15.22 -3.69
C LEU A 114 -4.03 -15.80 -5.11
N HIS A 115 -5.27 -15.81 -5.59
CA HIS A 115 -5.66 -16.28 -6.91
C HIS A 115 -6.45 -15.20 -7.67
N PRO A 116 -5.81 -14.08 -8.06
CA PRO A 116 -6.50 -12.93 -8.65
C PRO A 116 -7.27 -13.26 -9.94
N ASP A 117 -6.85 -14.29 -10.68
CA ASP A 117 -7.55 -14.76 -11.89
C ASP A 117 -8.97 -15.28 -11.62
N ARG A 118 -9.26 -15.67 -10.37
CA ARG A 118 -10.60 -16.11 -9.94
C ARG A 118 -11.50 -14.95 -9.53
N ILE A 119 -10.93 -13.75 -9.37
CA ILE A 119 -11.67 -12.55 -8.95
C ILE A 119 -12.06 -11.76 -10.20
N ASP A 120 -13.37 -11.64 -10.41
CA ASP A 120 -13.93 -10.71 -11.40
C ASP A 120 -13.62 -9.27 -10.99
N ASP A 121 -12.98 -8.52 -11.90
CA ASP A 121 -12.49 -7.18 -11.65
C ASP A 121 -12.89 -6.22 -12.77
N PRO A 122 -14.07 -5.57 -12.67
CA PRO A 122 -14.63 -4.76 -13.75
C PRO A 122 -13.78 -3.53 -14.07
N ILE A 123 -12.91 -3.08 -13.14
CA ILE A 123 -12.02 -1.96 -13.40
C ILE A 123 -11.03 -2.27 -14.53
N ALA A 124 -10.66 -3.54 -14.75
CA ALA A 124 -9.71 -3.92 -15.81
C ALA A 124 -10.16 -3.42 -17.19
N ALA A 125 -11.44 -3.59 -17.54
CA ALA A 125 -12.00 -3.11 -18.80
C ALA A 125 -12.03 -1.57 -18.90
N VAL A 126 -12.25 -0.89 -17.76
CA VAL A 126 -12.19 0.58 -17.68
C VAL A 126 -10.76 1.06 -17.92
N ILE A 127 -9.77 0.40 -17.30
CA ILE A 127 -8.35 0.69 -17.50
C ILE A 127 -7.97 0.55 -18.97
N ASP A 128 -8.35 -0.55 -19.61
CA ASP A 128 -8.04 -0.79 -21.02
C ASP A 128 -8.63 0.29 -21.95
N THR A 129 -9.81 0.80 -21.59
CA THR A 129 -10.50 1.86 -22.35
C THR A 129 -9.88 3.24 -22.11
N CYS A 130 -9.61 3.59 -20.86
CA CYS A 130 -9.10 4.91 -20.47
C CYS A 130 -7.60 5.08 -20.74
N TYR A 131 -6.84 3.99 -20.73
CA TYR A 131 -5.37 3.98 -20.79
C TYR A 131 -4.84 3.05 -21.90
N PRO A 132 -5.22 3.29 -23.17
CA PRO A 132 -4.96 2.37 -24.28
C PRO A 132 -3.46 2.17 -24.59
N LEU A 133 -2.59 3.11 -24.18
CA LEU A 133 -1.16 2.97 -24.41
C LEU A 133 -0.56 1.81 -23.60
N LEU A 134 -1.17 1.42 -22.47
CA LEU A 134 -0.69 0.31 -21.64
C LEU A 134 -0.76 -1.06 -22.35
N ALA A 135 -1.58 -1.18 -23.39
CA ALA A 135 -1.67 -2.38 -24.20
C ALA A 135 -0.55 -2.49 -25.25
N GLY A 136 0.19 -1.41 -25.52
CA GLY A 136 1.23 -1.37 -26.54
C GLY A 136 2.48 -2.19 -26.19
N THR A 137 3.23 -2.59 -27.21
CA THR A 137 4.65 -2.93 -27.10
C THR A 137 5.50 -1.66 -27.03
N ALA A 138 6.76 -1.75 -26.60
CA ALA A 138 7.65 -0.58 -26.55
C ALA A 138 7.79 0.11 -27.92
N ALA A 139 7.84 -0.66 -29.01
CA ALA A 139 7.89 -0.13 -30.37
C ALA A 139 6.59 0.58 -30.78
N GLN A 140 5.42 -0.01 -30.46
CA GLN A 140 4.13 0.64 -30.72
C GLN A 140 3.97 1.92 -29.91
N LEU A 141 4.40 1.91 -28.64
CA LEU A 141 4.40 3.10 -27.78
C LEU A 141 5.30 4.19 -28.33
N GLN A 142 6.51 3.84 -28.77
CA GLN A 142 7.45 4.78 -29.36
C GLN A 142 6.89 5.42 -30.63
N ALA A 143 6.09 4.69 -31.41
CA ALA A 143 5.43 5.20 -32.62
C ALA A 143 4.15 6.00 -32.32
N ALA A 144 3.44 5.68 -31.23
CA ALA A 144 2.15 6.27 -30.89
C ALA A 144 2.24 7.52 -30.01
N ILE A 145 3.36 7.73 -29.31
CA ILE A 145 3.55 8.89 -28.42
C ILE A 145 3.70 10.17 -29.25
N PRO A 146 2.84 11.20 -29.02
CA PRO A 146 2.97 12.50 -29.66
C PRO A 146 4.28 13.21 -29.29
N VAL A 147 4.84 13.99 -30.22
CA VAL A 147 6.07 14.76 -29.99
C VAL A 147 5.86 15.87 -28.96
N ASP A 148 4.65 16.43 -28.91
CA ASP A 148 4.21 17.48 -27.99
C ASP A 148 3.82 16.94 -26.61
N ASP A 149 3.55 15.63 -26.48
CA ASP A 149 3.25 14.97 -25.21
C ASP A 149 4.08 13.67 -25.05
N PRO A 150 5.40 13.79 -24.85
CA PRO A 150 6.29 12.64 -24.73
C PRO A 150 6.06 11.82 -23.46
N LEU A 151 5.32 12.36 -22.48
CA LEU A 151 5.08 11.75 -21.18
C LEU A 151 3.75 11.00 -21.10
N ARG A 152 2.92 11.05 -22.14
CA ARG A 152 1.58 10.47 -22.17
C ARG A 152 1.50 9.04 -21.65
N ALA A 153 2.41 8.16 -22.08
CA ALA A 153 2.42 6.77 -21.65
C ALA A 153 2.77 6.61 -20.16
N SER A 154 3.64 7.48 -19.63
CA SER A 154 4.01 7.50 -18.21
C SER A 154 2.84 7.99 -17.35
N TRP A 155 2.12 9.02 -17.80
CA TRP A 155 0.91 9.49 -17.13
C TRP A 155 -0.18 8.42 -17.10
N GLN A 156 -0.46 7.76 -18.23
CA GLN A 156 -1.42 6.67 -18.27
C GLN A 156 -1.03 5.52 -17.32
N LEU A 157 0.26 5.22 -17.17
CA LEU A 157 0.72 4.20 -16.22
C LEU A 157 0.45 4.61 -14.77
N ILE A 158 0.77 5.85 -14.39
CA ILE A 158 0.56 6.38 -13.04
C ILE A 158 -0.93 6.41 -12.71
N GLU A 159 -1.74 6.96 -13.61
CA GLU A 159 -3.19 7.07 -13.42
C GLU A 159 -3.85 5.69 -13.32
N ALA A 160 -3.44 4.74 -14.17
CA ALA A 160 -3.94 3.38 -14.10
C ALA A 160 -3.51 2.64 -12.83
N ALA A 161 -2.30 2.89 -12.32
CA ALA A 161 -1.85 2.31 -11.05
C ALA A 161 -2.76 2.80 -9.91
N ILE A 162 -2.95 4.12 -9.79
CA ILE A 162 -3.84 4.72 -8.78
C ILE A 162 -5.26 4.17 -8.93
N ALA A 163 -5.79 4.09 -10.15
CA ALA A 163 -7.13 3.59 -10.39
C ALA A 163 -7.31 2.13 -9.94
N ARG A 164 -6.33 1.26 -10.19
CA ARG A 164 -6.38 -0.12 -9.70
C ARG A 164 -6.25 -0.20 -8.18
N GLN A 165 -5.36 0.59 -7.58
CA GLN A 165 -5.22 0.63 -6.11
C GLN A 165 -6.54 1.01 -5.42
N VAL A 166 -7.28 1.96 -6.00
CA VAL A 166 -8.55 2.45 -5.43
C VAL A 166 -9.74 1.51 -5.72
N TRP A 167 -9.86 1.00 -6.95
CA TRP A 167 -11.10 0.36 -7.42
C TRP A 167 -10.98 -1.13 -7.74
N SER A 168 -9.78 -1.70 -7.83
CA SER A 168 -9.64 -3.13 -8.11
C SER A 168 -10.14 -3.98 -6.96
N ARG A 169 -10.79 -5.10 -7.28
CA ARG A 169 -11.12 -6.14 -6.28
C ARG A 169 -9.92 -7.04 -5.95
N ARG A 170 -8.84 -6.97 -6.72
CA ARG A 170 -7.61 -7.79 -6.59
C ARG A 170 -6.57 -7.05 -5.73
N GLN A 171 -6.99 -6.59 -4.56
CA GLN A 171 -6.23 -5.67 -3.72
C GLN A 171 -4.85 -6.19 -3.32
N LEU A 172 -4.74 -7.48 -2.94
CA LEU A 172 -3.44 -8.04 -2.57
C LEU A 172 -2.47 -8.05 -3.75
N ALA A 173 -2.97 -8.36 -4.96
CA ALA A 173 -2.16 -8.33 -6.16
C ALA A 173 -1.61 -6.93 -6.40
N GLU A 174 -2.44 -5.89 -6.31
CA GLU A 174 -2.00 -4.50 -6.49
C GLU A 174 -0.97 -4.08 -5.43
N VAL A 175 -1.13 -4.51 -4.17
CA VAL A 175 -0.15 -4.24 -3.10
C VAL A 175 1.20 -4.88 -3.43
N MET A 176 1.19 -6.13 -3.89
CA MET A 176 2.41 -6.82 -4.28
C MET A 176 3.05 -6.22 -5.54
N ILE A 177 2.25 -5.77 -6.51
CA ILE A 177 2.72 -5.08 -7.71
C ILE A 177 3.46 -3.78 -7.32
N ASP A 178 2.87 -2.96 -6.45
CA ASP A 178 3.52 -1.74 -5.96
C ASP A 178 4.81 -2.06 -5.19
N PHE A 179 4.76 -3.05 -4.29
CA PHE A 179 5.93 -3.49 -3.54
C PHE A 179 7.10 -3.88 -4.46
N TRP A 180 6.85 -4.73 -5.46
CA TRP A 180 7.90 -5.18 -6.37
C TRP A 180 8.37 -4.09 -7.32
N SER A 181 7.46 -3.26 -7.85
CA SER A 181 7.85 -2.12 -8.68
C SER A 181 8.72 -1.13 -7.90
N ASN A 182 8.45 -0.93 -6.61
CA ASN A 182 9.27 -0.08 -5.74
C ASN A 182 10.59 -0.75 -5.33
N HIS A 183 10.64 -2.08 -5.25
CA HIS A 183 11.84 -2.83 -4.86
C HIS A 183 12.88 -2.91 -5.99
N PHE A 184 12.46 -3.29 -7.20
CA PHE A 184 13.36 -3.34 -8.36
C PHE A 184 13.61 -1.96 -8.98
N ASN A 185 12.69 -1.02 -8.77
CA ASN A 185 12.73 0.38 -9.17
C ASN A 185 13.37 0.66 -10.55
N VAL A 186 12.51 0.93 -11.53
CA VAL A 186 12.90 1.59 -12.78
C VAL A 186 12.31 2.99 -12.81
N THR A 187 13.16 4.01 -12.79
CA THR A 187 12.71 5.41 -12.76
C THR A 187 12.02 5.80 -14.08
N THR A 188 10.83 6.40 -13.97
CA THR A 188 10.07 6.99 -15.08
C THR A 188 9.49 8.33 -14.62
N PRO A 189 9.40 9.37 -15.48
CA PRO A 189 9.74 9.38 -16.91
C PRO A 189 11.16 9.87 -17.19
N MET A 190 12.08 8.98 -17.56
CA MET A 190 13.45 9.38 -17.94
C MET A 190 13.90 8.68 -19.22
N GLY A 191 14.30 9.45 -20.24
CA GLY A 191 14.83 8.88 -21.48
C GLY A 191 13.88 7.81 -22.07
N PRO A 192 14.37 6.64 -22.48
CA PRO A 192 13.53 5.57 -23.03
C PRO A 192 12.65 4.84 -22.01
N THR A 193 12.81 5.05 -20.68
CA THR A 193 11.95 4.38 -19.67
C THR A 193 10.49 4.82 -19.76
N ARG A 194 10.21 5.98 -20.39
CA ARG A 194 8.85 6.48 -20.64
C ARG A 194 7.97 5.52 -21.46
N THR A 195 8.56 4.64 -22.27
CA THR A 195 7.86 3.61 -23.06
C THR A 195 8.09 2.20 -22.56
N THR A 196 9.26 1.90 -21.99
CA THR A 196 9.58 0.53 -21.57
C THR A 196 9.01 0.17 -20.20
N LYS A 197 8.83 1.15 -19.29
CA LYS A 197 8.32 0.92 -17.93
C LYS A 197 6.89 0.37 -17.92
N SER A 198 6.01 0.83 -18.80
CA SER A 198 4.63 0.29 -18.89
C SER A 198 4.61 -1.17 -19.40
N VAL A 199 5.56 -1.52 -20.27
CA VAL A 199 5.72 -2.90 -20.76
C VAL A 199 6.24 -3.81 -19.66
N GLU A 200 7.23 -3.36 -18.90
CA GLU A 200 7.76 -4.06 -17.72
C GLU A 200 6.68 -4.26 -16.65
N ASP A 201 5.91 -3.22 -16.28
CA ASP A 201 4.79 -3.33 -15.34
C ASP A 201 3.85 -4.47 -15.73
N ARG A 202 3.38 -4.48 -16.99
CA ARG A 202 2.43 -5.49 -17.48
C ARG A 202 3.03 -6.89 -17.61
N THR A 203 4.22 -6.99 -18.21
CA THR A 203 4.75 -8.29 -18.67
C THR A 203 5.67 -8.97 -17.67
N VAL A 204 6.20 -8.22 -16.71
CA VAL A 204 7.10 -8.69 -15.67
C VAL A 204 6.44 -8.57 -14.31
N ILE A 205 6.24 -7.35 -13.81
CA ILE A 205 5.81 -7.13 -12.41
C ILE A 205 4.43 -7.75 -12.17
N ARG A 206 3.40 -7.35 -12.93
CA ARG A 206 2.02 -7.85 -12.79
C ARG A 206 1.90 -9.34 -13.04
N ARG A 207 2.68 -9.88 -13.98
CA ARG A 207 2.68 -11.30 -14.32
C ARG A 207 3.22 -12.16 -13.17
N HIS A 208 4.24 -11.69 -12.47
CA HIS A 208 4.98 -12.49 -11.49
C HIS A 208 4.78 -12.04 -10.03
N ALA A 209 3.95 -11.03 -9.76
CA ALA A 209 3.80 -10.42 -8.43
C ALA A 209 3.46 -11.39 -7.29
N LEU A 210 2.63 -12.40 -7.57
CA LEU A 210 2.23 -13.46 -6.62
C LEU A 210 2.88 -14.83 -6.96
N GLY A 211 3.85 -14.84 -7.88
CA GLY A 211 4.53 -16.05 -8.37
C GLY A 211 5.81 -16.36 -7.60
N ARG A 212 6.71 -17.11 -8.26
CA ARG A 212 8.05 -17.38 -7.71
C ARG A 212 8.92 -16.14 -7.84
N PHE A 213 9.62 -15.80 -6.75
CA PHE A 213 10.58 -14.69 -6.75
C PHE A 213 11.69 -14.85 -7.80
N GLU A 214 12.19 -16.06 -8.01
CA GLU A 214 13.23 -16.34 -9.01
C GLU A 214 12.78 -15.95 -10.42
N ASP A 215 11.54 -16.30 -10.79
CA ASP A 215 10.99 -16.00 -12.12
C ASP A 215 10.85 -14.48 -12.29
N LEU A 216 10.38 -13.78 -11.24
CA LEU A 216 10.29 -12.32 -11.22
C LEU A 216 11.67 -11.67 -11.38
N LEU A 217 12.64 -12.08 -10.56
CA LEU A 217 13.99 -11.52 -10.55
C LEU A 217 14.67 -11.68 -11.93
N VAL A 218 14.60 -12.88 -12.51
CA VAL A 218 15.19 -13.15 -13.82
C VAL A 218 14.49 -12.37 -14.94
N ALA A 219 13.16 -12.25 -14.87
CA ALA A 219 12.39 -11.49 -15.86
C ALA A 219 12.68 -9.99 -15.78
N ASP A 220 12.77 -9.44 -14.56
CA ASP A 220 13.07 -8.03 -14.31
C ASP A 220 14.48 -7.63 -14.78
N ALA A 221 15.49 -8.41 -14.37
CA ALA A 221 16.89 -8.17 -14.75
C ALA A 221 17.13 -8.23 -16.28
N LYS A 222 16.26 -8.91 -17.02
CA LYS A 222 16.30 -9.01 -18.49
C LYS A 222 15.33 -8.08 -19.19
N SER A 223 14.53 -7.31 -18.45
CA SER A 223 13.52 -6.45 -19.03
C SER A 223 14.17 -5.29 -19.80
N PRO A 224 13.59 -4.85 -20.93
CA PRO A 224 14.09 -3.67 -21.64
C PRO A 224 14.10 -2.41 -20.78
N ALA A 225 13.21 -2.32 -19.78
CA ALA A 225 13.15 -1.19 -18.86
C ALA A 225 14.37 -1.16 -17.93
N MET A 226 14.73 -2.30 -17.33
CA MET A 226 15.89 -2.41 -16.43
C MET A 226 17.21 -2.21 -17.18
N LEU A 227 17.34 -2.80 -18.38
CA LEU A 227 18.56 -2.64 -19.19
C LEU A 227 18.81 -1.18 -19.61
N VAL A 228 17.75 -0.43 -19.90
CA VAL A 228 17.84 1.01 -20.18
C VAL A 228 18.10 1.82 -18.91
N HIS A 229 17.60 1.38 -17.76
CA HIS A 229 17.78 2.09 -16.49
C HIS A 229 19.22 2.03 -15.99
N LEU A 230 19.90 0.90 -16.21
CA LEU A 230 21.27 0.65 -15.74
C LEU A 230 22.37 1.11 -16.71
N GLY A 231 22.05 1.38 -17.98
CA GLY A 231 22.99 1.75 -19.03
C GLY A 231 23.01 3.23 -19.35
#